data_AF-A0A8H7CXR3-F1
#
_entry.id   AF-A0A8H7CXR3-F1
#
_cell.length_a   1.000
_cell.length_b   1.000
_cell.length_c   1.000
_cell.angle_alpha   90.00
_cell.angle_beta   90.00
_cell.angle_gamma   90.00
#
_symmetry.space_group_name_H-M   'P 1'
#
loop_
_entity.id
_entity.type
_entity.pdbx_description
1 polymer ?
#
loop_
_entity_poly.entity_id
_entity_poly.type
_entity_poly.pdbx_seq_one_letter_code
_entity_poly.pdbx_strand_id
1 'polypeptide(L)'
;MMVILFHTDCIHTVLHGGPSYKVTVQTLGLLTGRAAYKMRWFSSCFFVVDPMLSFVKLSALLLLVPFVFSAPANVEERATAIDTTSHCGLFDSVVAGSYSLLLDQWGASGATSGSDCANLVSLSGTTVAWKSTWTWTGGTGVKSFTDINVNTGLNQQLSAISTIPSTWDWSYSTSSIVADVAYDLFTSNTAGGAAVNEIMIWLANFNAGPISAEFNSAGQAVPIVSDLSLAGHTWNLYFGSNGANNVYSFLPTSGTITSFSADINLFLKYLTTNRGVSTAQFLTTAQGGTEATSGSATFTTSAFSLVIN
;
A
#
# COMPACT_ATOMS: atom_id res chain seq x y z
N MET A 1 -12.98 58.83 15.12
CA MET A 1 -12.41 57.47 15.02
C MET A 1 -11.17 57.45 15.89
N MET A 2 -11.23 56.75 17.02
CA MET A 2 -10.19 56.78 18.06
C MET A 2 -9.24 55.61 17.81
N VAL A 3 -8.00 55.92 17.40
CA VAL A 3 -6.94 54.92 17.24
C VAL A 3 -6.24 54.79 18.59
N ILE A 4 -6.42 53.65 19.26
CA ILE A 4 -5.66 53.31 20.46
C ILE A 4 -4.52 52.39 20.00
N LEU A 5 -3.28 52.85 20.08
CA LEU A 5 -2.11 52.00 19.93
C LEU A 5 -1.83 51.29 21.25
N PHE A 6 -1.78 49.96 21.24
CA PHE A 6 -1.18 49.18 22.32
C PHE A 6 0.24 48.77 21.90
N HIS A 7 1.21 49.01 22.78
CA HIS A 7 2.54 48.41 22.70
C HIS A 7 2.53 47.09 23.49
N THR A 8 2.99 46.02 22.86
CA THR A 8 3.32 44.76 23.55
C THR A 8 4.74 44.39 23.16
N ASP A 9 5.62 44.35 24.15
CA ASP A 9 7.02 43.94 23.99
C ASP A 9 7.11 42.42 23.85
N CYS A 10 7.71 41.93 22.77
CA CYS A 10 8.18 40.55 22.68
C CYS A 10 9.65 40.51 23.16
N ILE A 11 9.88 39.87 24.30
CA ILE A 11 11.23 39.59 24.80
C ILE A 11 11.84 38.47 23.93
N HIS A 12 12.98 38.74 23.31
CA HIS A 12 13.86 37.69 22.78
C HIS A 12 15.29 37.86 23.29
N THR A 13 15.80 36.79 23.88
CA THR A 13 17.20 36.62 24.28
C THR A 13 18.09 36.56 23.03
N VAL A 14 19.06 37.48 22.94
CA VAL A 14 20.10 37.48 21.90
C VAL A 14 21.18 36.47 22.30
N LEU A 15 21.44 35.48 21.44
CA LEU A 15 22.69 34.73 21.46
C LEU A 15 23.77 35.57 20.75
N HIS A 16 24.92 35.71 21.41
CA HIS A 16 26.03 36.59 21.06
C HIS A 16 26.59 36.41 19.64
N GLY A 17 26.88 37.53 18.95
CA GLY A 17 28.02 37.58 18.00
C GLY A 17 27.81 38.06 16.55
N GLY A 18 26.72 38.74 16.17
CA GLY A 18 26.52 39.24 14.79
C GLY A 18 25.92 40.65 14.70
N PRO A 19 25.99 41.33 13.53
CA PRO A 19 25.56 42.72 13.38
C PRO A 19 24.05 42.88 13.65
N SER A 20 23.69 43.97 14.32
CA SER A 20 22.32 44.27 14.75
C SER A 20 21.45 44.74 13.56
N TYR A 21 20.27 44.13 13.38
CA TYR A 21 19.28 44.56 12.39
C TYR A 21 18.09 45.22 13.08
N LYS A 22 17.58 46.34 12.54
CA LYS A 22 16.30 46.92 12.95
C LYS A 22 15.17 46.21 12.24
N VAL A 23 14.30 45.54 12.99
CA VAL A 23 13.07 44.92 12.48
C VAL A 23 11.91 45.85 12.80
N THR A 24 11.12 46.24 11.79
CA THR A 24 9.85 46.96 12.00
C THR A 24 8.72 46.03 11.60
N VAL A 25 7.83 45.71 12.54
CA VAL A 25 6.65 44.87 12.30
C VAL A 25 5.43 45.77 12.17
N GLN A 26 4.67 45.64 11.08
CA GLN A 26 3.35 46.26 10.93
C GLN A 26 2.29 45.16 10.93
N THR A 27 1.30 45.30 11.81
CA THR A 27 0.14 44.40 11.89
C THR A 27 -1.08 45.12 11.34
N LEU A 28 -1.76 44.54 10.35
CA LEU A 28 -3.02 45.06 9.80
C LEU A 28 -4.16 44.11 10.20
N GLY A 29 -5.15 44.60 10.94
CA GLY A 29 -6.33 43.83 11.34
C GLY A 29 -7.61 44.44 10.76
N LEU A 30 -8.43 43.62 10.09
CA LEU A 30 -9.79 43.99 9.67
C LEU A 30 -10.82 43.41 10.66
N LEU A 31 -11.73 44.26 11.15
CA LEU A 31 -12.87 43.86 11.98
C LEU A 31 -14.12 43.71 11.10
N THR A 32 -14.73 42.53 11.09
CA THR A 32 -16.15 42.37 10.73
C THR A 32 -16.86 41.67 11.90
N GLY A 33 -17.97 42.25 12.35
CA GLY A 33 -18.61 41.87 13.62
C GLY A 33 -19.78 40.90 13.44
N ARG A 34 -19.77 39.79 14.19
CA ARG A 34 -20.71 39.42 15.28
C ARG A 34 -20.58 37.91 15.57
N ALA A 35 -20.75 37.58 16.85
CA ALA A 35 -20.72 36.26 17.48
C ALA A 35 -19.33 35.70 17.81
N ALA A 36 -19.07 35.68 19.11
CA ALA A 36 -17.91 35.11 19.76
C ALA A 36 -17.85 33.59 19.58
N TYR A 37 -16.70 33.02 19.24
CA TYR A 37 -16.10 31.80 19.82
C TYR A 37 -14.67 31.62 19.25
N LYS A 38 -13.66 31.75 20.11
CA LYS A 38 -12.28 31.22 20.04
C LYS A 38 -11.55 31.30 18.67
N MET A 39 -10.94 32.45 18.36
CA MET A 39 -9.98 32.58 17.25
C MET A 39 -8.58 32.08 17.65
N ARG A 40 -8.02 31.15 16.87
CA ARG A 40 -6.59 30.81 16.87
C ARG A 40 -5.88 31.74 15.90
N TRP A 41 -4.82 32.40 16.36
CA TRP A 41 -3.99 33.28 15.54
C TRP A 41 -2.88 32.47 14.87
N PHE A 42 -2.79 32.50 13.55
CA PHE A 42 -1.62 32.05 12.80
C PHE A 42 -0.80 33.28 12.43
N SER A 43 0.41 33.41 12.98
CA SER A 43 1.42 34.36 12.47
C SER A 43 2.24 33.65 11.40
N SER A 44 2.18 34.12 10.16
CA SER A 44 3.10 33.75 9.09
C SER A 44 4.12 34.87 8.90
N CYS A 45 5.41 34.57 9.10
CA CYS A 45 6.50 35.48 8.81
C CYS A 45 6.81 35.44 7.31
N PHE A 46 6.63 36.57 6.60
CA PHE A 46 7.12 36.73 5.23
C PHE A 46 8.49 37.41 5.24
N PHE A 47 9.45 36.80 4.55
CA PHE A 47 10.75 37.41 4.23
C PHE A 47 10.63 38.12 2.88
N VAL A 48 10.86 39.43 2.85
CA VAL A 48 11.06 40.18 1.60
C VAL A 48 12.53 40.58 1.57
N VAL A 49 13.26 40.08 0.57
CA VAL A 49 14.62 40.51 0.25
C VAL A 49 14.57 41.21 -1.10
N ASP A 50 14.73 42.54 -1.09
CA ASP A 50 14.94 43.32 -2.31
C ASP A 50 16.43 43.69 -2.48
N PRO A 51 16.93 43.77 -3.72
CA PRO A 51 18.36 43.70 -4.04
C PRO A 51 19.00 45.09 -4.14
N MET A 52 20.26 45.22 -3.70
CA MET A 52 21.12 46.34 -4.12
C MET A 52 22.31 45.79 -4.91
N LEU A 53 22.21 45.88 -6.24
CA LEU A 53 23.31 45.72 -7.18
C LEU A 53 24.30 46.87 -7.02
N SER A 54 25.57 46.55 -6.73
CA SER A 54 26.70 47.47 -6.88
C SER A 54 27.57 46.98 -8.05
N PHE A 55 27.71 47.81 -9.08
CA PHE A 55 28.54 47.54 -10.24
C PHE A 55 30.01 47.80 -9.92
N VAL A 56 30.77 46.73 -9.64
CA VAL A 56 32.24 46.76 -9.64
C VAL A 56 32.72 46.22 -10.99
N LYS A 57 33.42 47.08 -11.74
CA LYS A 57 34.10 46.72 -13.00
C LYS A 57 35.22 45.72 -12.70
N LEU A 58 35.07 44.47 -13.13
CA LEU A 58 36.14 43.48 -13.13
C LEU A 58 36.75 43.38 -14.53
N SER A 59 38.04 43.71 -14.63
CA SER A 59 38.88 43.49 -15.81
C SER A 59 38.96 41.99 -16.13
N ALA A 60 38.68 41.64 -17.39
CA ALA A 60 38.74 40.27 -17.88
C ALA A 60 40.19 39.81 -18.05
N LEU A 61 40.62 38.83 -17.25
CA LEU A 61 41.84 38.05 -17.47
C LEU A 61 41.41 36.71 -18.08
N LEU A 62 41.72 36.49 -19.35
CA LEU A 62 41.43 35.25 -20.07
C LEU A 62 42.35 34.14 -19.55
N LEU A 63 41.83 33.25 -18.71
CA LEU A 63 42.49 31.99 -18.34
C LEU A 63 41.94 30.87 -19.24
N LEU A 64 42.82 30.33 -20.09
CA LEU A 64 42.59 29.10 -20.85
C LEU A 64 42.53 27.92 -19.88
N VAL A 65 41.31 27.51 -19.52
CA VAL A 65 41.07 26.27 -18.78
C VAL A 65 40.85 25.14 -19.80
N PRO A 66 41.60 24.03 -19.77
CA PRO A 66 41.32 22.88 -20.61
C PRO A 66 39.96 22.27 -20.22
N PHE A 67 39.04 22.21 -21.18
CA PHE A 67 37.80 21.45 -21.06
C PHE A 67 38.16 19.95 -20.97
N VAL A 68 38.16 19.43 -19.75
CA VAL A 68 38.11 17.99 -19.53
C VAL A 68 36.67 17.56 -19.81
N PHE A 69 36.44 16.84 -20.92
CA PHE A 69 35.18 16.15 -21.14
C PHE A 69 35.01 15.10 -20.03
N SER A 70 34.17 15.40 -19.04
CA SER A 70 33.62 14.39 -18.16
C SER A 70 32.77 13.45 -19.00
N ALA A 71 33.20 12.20 -19.19
CA ALA A 71 32.35 11.14 -19.73
C ALA A 71 31.06 11.07 -18.89
N PRO A 72 29.88 10.82 -19.50
CA PRO A 72 28.68 10.57 -18.72
C PRO A 72 28.96 9.37 -17.82
N ALA A 73 28.92 9.58 -16.51
CA ALA A 73 28.88 8.49 -15.56
C ALA A 73 27.63 7.69 -15.89
N ASN A 74 27.80 6.45 -16.34
CA ASN A 74 26.72 5.48 -16.33
C ASN A 74 26.26 5.43 -14.87
N VAL A 75 25.06 5.94 -14.61
CA VAL A 75 24.37 5.66 -13.35
C VAL A 75 24.04 4.18 -13.44
N GLU A 76 24.97 3.34 -13.02
CA GLU A 76 24.63 1.97 -12.65
C GLU A 76 23.57 2.12 -11.56
N GLU A 77 22.33 1.78 -11.92
CA GLU A 77 21.25 1.61 -10.97
C GLU A 77 21.77 0.66 -9.91
N ARG A 78 22.16 1.22 -8.75
CA ARG A 78 22.66 0.44 -7.64
C ARG A 78 21.51 -0.47 -7.26
N ALA A 79 21.60 -1.74 -7.66
CA ALA A 79 20.64 -2.77 -7.30
C ALA A 79 20.41 -2.64 -5.80
N THR A 80 19.17 -2.30 -5.41
CA THR A 80 18.83 -2.19 -3.99
C THR A 80 19.06 -3.57 -3.42
N ALA A 81 20.06 -3.71 -2.54
CA ALA A 81 20.31 -4.98 -1.90
C ALA A 81 19.09 -5.33 -1.05
N ILE A 82 18.38 -6.38 -1.44
CA ILE A 82 17.26 -6.94 -0.68
C ILE A 82 17.76 -8.10 0.16
N ASP A 83 17.11 -8.34 1.30
CA ASP A 83 17.37 -9.54 2.10
C ASP A 83 16.71 -10.77 1.46
N THR A 84 17.54 -11.71 1.02
CA THR A 84 17.12 -12.97 0.38
C THR A 84 17.25 -14.18 1.31
N THR A 85 17.55 -13.96 2.59
CA THR A 85 17.62 -15.04 3.58
C THR A 85 16.23 -15.60 3.89
N SER A 86 16.19 -16.85 4.37
CA SER A 86 14.95 -17.51 4.77
C SER A 86 14.52 -17.04 6.15
N HIS A 87 13.28 -16.58 6.24
CA HIS A 87 12.61 -16.21 7.47
C HIS A 87 11.53 -17.27 7.77
N CYS A 88 11.28 -17.54 9.05
CA CYS A 88 10.38 -18.62 9.49
C CYS A 88 9.58 -18.28 10.76
N GLY A 89 9.80 -17.09 11.33
CA GLY A 89 9.04 -16.61 12.48
C GLY A 89 7.60 -16.34 12.11
N LEU A 90 6.71 -16.43 13.11
CA LEU A 90 5.27 -16.33 12.89
C LEU A 90 4.85 -15.02 12.20
N PHE A 91 5.55 -13.93 12.50
CA PHE A 91 5.24 -12.59 12.00
C PHE A 91 6.49 -11.88 11.46
N ASP A 92 7.46 -12.64 10.95
CA ASP A 92 8.63 -12.04 10.30
C ASP A 92 8.19 -11.19 9.11
N SER A 93 8.88 -10.07 8.90
CA SER A 93 8.60 -9.12 7.83
C SER A 93 9.90 -8.66 7.18
N VAL A 94 9.95 -8.67 5.85
CA VAL A 94 11.13 -8.26 5.07
C VAL A 94 10.74 -7.21 4.05
N VAL A 95 11.29 -6.00 4.19
CA VAL A 95 11.02 -4.88 3.28
C VAL A 95 11.84 -5.01 1.99
N ALA A 96 11.19 -4.77 0.84
CA ALA A 96 11.81 -4.73 -0.48
C ALA A 96 11.19 -3.65 -1.37
N GLY A 97 11.87 -2.51 -1.50
CA GLY A 97 11.39 -1.38 -2.30
C GLY A 97 10.05 -0.86 -1.77
N SER A 98 9.00 -0.92 -2.60
CA SER A 98 7.64 -0.52 -2.24
C SER A 98 6.82 -1.64 -1.59
N TYR A 99 7.44 -2.76 -1.23
CA TYR A 99 6.78 -3.96 -0.73
C TYR A 99 7.33 -4.43 0.60
N SER A 100 6.57 -5.26 1.30
CA SER A 100 7.02 -6.09 2.41
C SER A 100 6.58 -7.53 2.18
N LEU A 101 7.49 -8.50 2.28
CA LEU A 101 7.13 -9.91 2.48
C LEU A 101 6.69 -10.11 3.92
N LEU A 102 5.49 -10.63 4.14
CA LEU A 102 4.94 -10.95 5.46
C LEU A 102 4.71 -12.46 5.56
N LEU A 103 5.14 -13.08 6.66
CA LEU A 103 4.87 -14.51 6.90
C LEU A 103 3.48 -14.78 7.47
N ASP A 104 2.92 -13.79 8.18
CA ASP A 104 1.57 -13.76 8.74
C ASP A 104 0.96 -15.13 9.11
N GLN A 105 1.64 -15.87 9.98
CA GLN A 105 1.21 -17.19 10.45
C GLN A 105 0.19 -17.09 11.60
N TRP A 106 -0.81 -16.22 11.43
CA TRP A 106 -1.80 -15.87 12.45
C TRP A 106 -2.60 -17.07 12.96
N GLY A 107 -2.84 -18.05 12.09
CA GLY A 107 -3.63 -19.25 12.37
C GLY A 107 -2.82 -20.45 12.83
N ALA A 108 -1.49 -20.33 12.95
CA ALA A 108 -0.59 -21.45 13.24
C ALA A 108 -0.97 -22.24 14.51
N SER A 109 -1.48 -21.54 15.54
CA SER A 109 -1.92 -22.16 16.80
C SER A 109 -3.10 -23.13 16.64
N GLY A 110 -3.85 -23.03 15.54
CA GLY A 110 -4.93 -23.96 15.20
C GLY A 110 -4.45 -25.26 14.55
N ALA A 111 -3.17 -25.37 14.17
CA ALA A 111 -2.60 -26.61 13.64
C ALA A 111 -2.12 -27.53 14.78
N THR A 112 -2.09 -28.84 14.53
CA THR A 112 -1.42 -29.79 15.43
C THR A 112 0.10 -29.65 15.32
N SER A 113 0.60 -29.41 14.11
CA SER A 113 2.00 -29.13 13.82
C SER A 113 2.15 -28.49 12.45
N GLY A 114 3.28 -27.81 12.23
CA GLY A 114 3.60 -27.20 10.95
C GLY A 114 4.57 -26.03 11.07
N SER A 115 4.89 -25.44 9.93
CA SER A 115 5.75 -24.27 9.79
C SER A 115 5.56 -23.65 8.41
N ASP A 116 5.75 -22.35 8.30
CA ASP A 116 5.93 -21.63 7.04
C ASP A 116 7.27 -20.89 7.07
N CYS A 117 8.04 -21.00 5.99
CA CYS A 117 9.27 -20.25 5.79
C CYS A 117 9.25 -19.59 4.41
N ALA A 118 9.63 -18.31 4.35
CA ALA A 118 9.61 -17.55 3.12
C ALA A 118 10.86 -16.70 2.93
N ASN A 119 11.16 -16.38 1.68
CA ASN A 119 12.24 -15.47 1.33
C ASN A 119 11.96 -14.74 0.02
N LEU A 120 12.50 -13.54 -0.08
CA LEU A 120 12.60 -12.82 -1.35
C LEU A 120 13.67 -13.48 -2.23
N VAL A 121 13.47 -13.43 -3.54
CA VAL A 121 14.39 -13.95 -4.56
C VAL A 121 15.04 -12.80 -5.33
N SER A 122 14.24 -11.82 -5.78
CA SER A 122 14.73 -10.65 -6.50
C SER A 122 13.76 -9.48 -6.43
N LEU A 123 14.28 -8.29 -6.70
CA LEU A 123 13.50 -7.06 -6.91
C LEU A 123 14.11 -6.34 -8.12
N SER A 124 13.30 -6.04 -9.12
CA SER A 124 13.69 -5.24 -10.28
C SER A 124 12.59 -4.23 -10.58
N GLY A 125 12.89 -2.94 -10.44
CA GLY A 125 11.89 -1.87 -10.48
C GLY A 125 10.76 -2.12 -9.47
N THR A 126 9.53 -2.30 -9.97
CA THR A 126 8.33 -2.59 -9.17
C THR A 126 7.95 -4.08 -9.17
N THR A 127 8.81 -4.97 -9.65
CA THR A 127 8.54 -6.41 -9.74
C THR A 127 9.38 -7.18 -8.72
N VAL A 128 8.71 -7.88 -7.82
CA VAL A 128 9.32 -8.74 -6.79
C VAL A 128 9.10 -10.21 -7.11
N ALA A 129 10.11 -11.03 -6.89
CA ALA A 129 10.02 -12.48 -6.90
C ALA A 129 10.28 -13.01 -5.49
N TRP A 130 9.54 -14.04 -5.09
CA TRP A 130 9.63 -14.60 -3.74
C TRP A 130 9.13 -16.04 -3.72
N LYS A 131 9.42 -16.76 -2.64
CA LYS A 131 8.91 -18.12 -2.42
C LYS A 131 8.55 -18.32 -0.96
N SER A 132 7.56 -19.18 -0.73
CA SER A 132 7.24 -19.74 0.59
C SER A 132 7.25 -21.26 0.48
N THR A 133 7.78 -21.92 1.51
CA THR A 133 7.69 -23.37 1.68
C THR A 133 7.08 -23.64 3.03
N TRP A 134 5.94 -24.31 3.04
CA TRP A 134 5.14 -24.51 4.22
C TRP A 134 4.69 -25.96 4.37
N THR A 135 4.37 -26.32 5.59
CA THR A 135 3.72 -27.57 5.94
C THR A 135 2.77 -27.31 7.08
N TRP A 136 1.51 -27.71 6.94
CA TRP A 136 0.49 -27.56 7.98
C TRP A 136 -0.28 -28.86 8.15
N THR A 137 -0.38 -29.35 9.38
CA THR A 137 -1.05 -30.61 9.72
C THR A 137 -2.07 -30.39 10.83
N GLY A 138 -3.28 -30.94 10.63
CA GLY A 138 -4.35 -30.92 11.62
C GLY A 138 -5.08 -29.59 11.75
N GLY A 139 -6.16 -29.60 12.54
CA GLY A 139 -7.03 -28.46 12.73
C GLY A 139 -7.93 -28.15 11.52
N THR A 140 -8.61 -27.01 11.60
CA THR A 140 -9.43 -26.43 10.52
C THR A 140 -9.04 -24.96 10.33
N GLY A 141 -9.50 -24.32 9.26
CA GLY A 141 -9.20 -22.91 8.95
C GLY A 141 -7.78 -22.65 8.46
N VAL A 142 -7.54 -21.40 8.06
CA VAL A 142 -6.25 -20.92 7.54
C VAL A 142 -5.19 -20.89 8.65
N LYS A 143 -3.93 -21.14 8.30
CA LYS A 143 -2.77 -21.16 9.20
C LYS A 143 -1.81 -20.02 8.96
N SER A 144 -1.59 -19.66 7.71
CA SER A 144 -0.79 -18.52 7.30
C SER A 144 -1.38 -17.86 6.06
N PHE A 145 -1.19 -16.54 5.95
CA PHE A 145 -1.31 -15.80 4.70
C PHE A 145 0.04 -15.19 4.36
N THR A 146 0.98 -16.02 3.89
CA THR A 146 2.28 -15.49 3.48
C THR A 146 2.08 -14.68 2.20
N ASP A 147 2.46 -13.41 2.22
CA ASP A 147 2.08 -12.45 1.17
C ASP A 147 3.13 -11.37 0.91
N ILE A 148 2.96 -10.70 -0.24
CA ILE A 148 3.59 -9.40 -0.51
C ILE A 148 2.56 -8.30 -0.24
N ASN A 149 2.85 -7.47 0.76
CA ASN A 149 2.11 -6.26 1.08
C ASN A 149 2.67 -5.05 0.35
N VAL A 150 1.80 -4.25 -0.27
CA VAL A 150 2.17 -2.97 -0.87
C VAL A 150 2.27 -1.88 0.21
N ASN A 151 3.36 -1.11 0.20
CA ASN A 151 3.63 -0.07 1.20
C ASN A 151 3.38 1.35 0.69
N THR A 152 3.06 1.53 -0.60
CA THR A 152 2.91 2.85 -1.24
C THR A 152 1.56 2.98 -1.94
N GLY A 153 1.09 4.22 -2.11
CA GLY A 153 -0.19 4.50 -2.78
C GLY A 153 -1.47 4.16 -1.99
N LEU A 154 -1.33 3.54 -0.81
CA LEU A 154 -2.44 3.25 0.11
C LEU A 154 -3.02 4.51 0.79
N ASN A 155 -4.12 4.31 1.52
CA ASN A 155 -4.87 5.32 2.26
C ASN A 155 -5.43 6.45 1.40
N GLN A 156 -5.77 6.12 0.15
CA GLN A 156 -6.53 6.98 -0.76
C GLN A 156 -7.98 6.52 -0.85
N GLN A 157 -8.89 7.46 -1.08
CA GLN A 157 -10.28 7.10 -1.37
C GLN A 157 -10.37 6.29 -2.66
N LEU A 158 -11.29 5.33 -2.73
CA LEU A 158 -11.50 4.54 -3.94
C LEU A 158 -11.81 5.41 -5.16
N SER A 159 -12.51 6.54 -4.97
CA SER A 159 -12.76 7.53 -6.04
C SER A 159 -11.51 8.23 -6.57
N ALA A 160 -10.42 8.26 -5.80
CA ALA A 160 -9.16 8.89 -6.19
C ALA A 160 -8.24 7.93 -6.95
N ILE A 161 -8.45 6.62 -6.83
CA ILE A 161 -7.62 5.59 -7.46
C ILE A 161 -8.06 5.41 -8.92
N SER A 162 -7.18 5.76 -9.84
CA SER A 162 -7.43 5.66 -11.28
C SER A 162 -7.33 4.22 -11.77
N THR A 163 -6.24 3.56 -11.41
CA THR A 163 -5.84 2.20 -11.83
C THR A 163 -5.01 1.54 -10.75
N ILE A 164 -5.06 0.21 -10.69
CA ILE A 164 -4.18 -0.65 -9.92
C ILE A 164 -3.64 -1.72 -10.87
N PRO A 165 -2.74 -1.39 -11.81
CA PRO A 165 -2.12 -2.39 -12.66
C PRO A 165 -1.35 -3.41 -11.81
N SER A 166 -1.61 -4.69 -12.08
CA SER A 166 -0.90 -5.80 -11.44
C SER A 166 -0.50 -6.85 -12.47
N THR A 167 0.64 -7.49 -12.22
CA THR A 167 1.08 -8.70 -12.91
C THR A 167 1.53 -9.71 -11.87
N TRP A 168 1.11 -10.95 -12.01
CA TRP A 168 1.47 -12.03 -11.10
C TRP A 168 1.64 -13.35 -11.84
N ASP A 169 2.89 -13.82 -11.86
CA ASP A 169 3.27 -15.15 -12.35
C ASP A 169 3.74 -15.99 -11.18
N TRP A 170 3.08 -17.14 -10.99
CA TRP A 170 3.33 -18.01 -9.85
C TRP A 170 3.12 -19.49 -10.17
N SER A 171 3.61 -20.34 -9.29
CA SER A 171 3.41 -21.79 -9.34
C SER A 171 3.37 -22.39 -7.93
N TYR A 172 2.71 -23.55 -7.83
CA TYR A 172 2.75 -24.42 -6.66
C TYR A 172 3.43 -25.74 -7.03
N SER A 173 4.22 -26.31 -6.11
CA SER A 173 4.88 -27.60 -6.34
C SER A 173 3.90 -28.79 -6.40
N THR A 174 2.66 -28.61 -5.94
CA THR A 174 1.60 -29.63 -5.92
C THR A 174 0.23 -28.97 -5.82
N SER A 175 -0.81 -29.63 -6.32
CA SER A 175 -2.22 -29.26 -6.10
C SER A 175 -2.93 -30.10 -5.04
N SER A 176 -2.25 -31.12 -4.49
CA SER A 176 -2.76 -32.01 -3.44
C SER A 176 -2.62 -31.38 -2.05
N ILE A 177 -3.21 -30.20 -1.88
CA ILE A 177 -3.15 -29.36 -0.68
C ILE A 177 -4.51 -28.70 -0.42
N VAL A 178 -4.66 -28.07 0.74
CA VAL A 178 -5.75 -27.12 1.04
C VAL A 178 -5.16 -25.73 1.15
N ALA A 179 -5.36 -24.91 0.12
CA ALA A 179 -4.86 -23.55 0.04
C ALA A 179 -5.57 -22.74 -1.06
N ASP A 180 -5.41 -21.42 -1.05
CA ASP A 180 -5.71 -20.56 -2.18
C ASP A 180 -4.47 -19.82 -2.69
N VAL A 181 -4.64 -19.04 -3.75
CA VAL A 181 -3.70 -17.97 -4.12
C VAL A 181 -4.56 -16.75 -4.42
N ALA A 182 -4.37 -15.65 -3.69
CA ALA A 182 -5.30 -14.53 -3.74
C ALA A 182 -4.59 -13.18 -3.64
N TYR A 183 -5.15 -12.20 -4.34
CA TYR A 183 -5.04 -10.82 -3.90
C TYR A 183 -5.97 -10.62 -2.72
N ASP A 184 -5.54 -9.82 -1.75
CA ASP A 184 -6.37 -9.43 -0.61
C ASP A 184 -6.29 -7.92 -0.39
N LEU A 185 -7.45 -7.27 -0.41
CA LEU A 185 -7.57 -5.82 -0.32
C LEU A 185 -8.52 -5.44 0.80
N PHE A 186 -8.12 -4.48 1.63
CA PHE A 186 -8.99 -3.98 2.70
C PHE A 186 -9.38 -2.54 2.47
N THR A 187 -10.64 -2.23 2.79
CA THR A 187 -11.17 -0.86 2.74
C THR A 187 -11.66 -0.41 4.10
N SER A 188 -11.53 0.89 4.39
CA SER A 188 -11.99 1.52 5.63
C SER A 188 -12.84 2.76 5.37
N ASN A 189 -13.69 3.14 6.32
CA ASN A 189 -14.45 4.39 6.27
C ASN A 189 -13.59 5.64 6.53
N THR A 190 -12.38 5.46 7.06
CA THR A 190 -11.42 6.54 7.35
C THR A 190 -10.03 6.15 6.88
N ALA A 191 -9.19 7.12 6.51
CA ALA A 191 -7.79 6.86 6.17
C ALA A 191 -7.07 6.15 7.34
N GLY A 192 -6.43 5.00 7.06
CA GLY A 192 -5.74 4.16 8.05
C GLY A 192 -6.65 3.55 9.12
N GLY A 193 -7.98 3.57 8.94
CA GLY A 193 -8.92 3.03 9.90
C GLY A 193 -9.05 1.52 9.85
N ALA A 194 -9.87 0.97 10.76
CA ALA A 194 -10.21 -0.44 10.77
C ALA A 194 -10.93 -0.86 9.46
N ALA A 195 -10.67 -2.07 9.01
CA ALA A 195 -11.32 -2.63 7.83
C ALA A 195 -12.84 -2.75 8.03
N VAL A 196 -13.59 -2.41 6.99
CA VAL A 196 -15.04 -2.61 6.91
C VAL A 196 -15.43 -3.54 5.76
N ASN A 197 -14.58 -3.62 4.72
CA ASN A 197 -14.64 -4.70 3.74
C ASN A 197 -13.25 -5.26 3.48
N GLU A 198 -13.22 -6.54 3.21
CA GLU A 198 -12.13 -7.34 2.65
C GLU A 198 -12.58 -7.82 1.28
N ILE A 199 -11.71 -7.68 0.29
CA ILE A 199 -11.99 -7.95 -1.10
C ILE A 199 -10.89 -8.88 -1.60
N MET A 200 -11.21 -10.15 -1.75
CA MET A 200 -10.29 -11.15 -2.23
C MET A 200 -10.51 -11.45 -3.72
N ILE A 201 -9.42 -11.57 -4.47
CA ILE A 201 -9.45 -12.00 -5.88
C ILE A 201 -8.59 -13.26 -5.96
N TRP A 202 -9.24 -14.42 -5.92
CA TRP A 202 -8.58 -15.72 -5.88
C TRP A 202 -8.14 -16.13 -7.28
N LEU A 203 -6.85 -16.27 -7.52
CA LEU A 203 -6.32 -16.84 -8.76
C LEU A 203 -6.36 -18.37 -8.77
N ALA A 204 -6.46 -19.00 -7.60
CA ALA A 204 -6.53 -20.44 -7.42
C ALA A 204 -7.37 -20.83 -6.22
N ASN A 205 -8.02 -21.99 -6.33
CA ASN A 205 -8.62 -22.68 -5.19
C ASN A 205 -8.16 -24.15 -5.21
N PHE A 206 -7.32 -24.53 -4.26
CA PHE A 206 -6.93 -25.91 -4.01
C PHE A 206 -7.73 -26.43 -2.82
N ASN A 207 -8.95 -26.92 -3.06
CA ASN A 207 -9.82 -27.54 -2.04
C ASN A 207 -10.17 -26.67 -0.82
N ALA A 208 -10.06 -25.35 -0.94
CA ALA A 208 -10.53 -24.37 0.03
C ALA A 208 -11.97 -23.90 -0.30
N GLY A 209 -12.54 -23.06 0.55
CA GLY A 209 -13.86 -22.46 0.34
C GLY A 209 -13.86 -20.98 0.75
N PRO A 210 -14.49 -20.09 -0.04
CA PRO A 210 -14.58 -18.68 0.32
C PRO A 210 -15.54 -18.48 1.49
N ILE A 211 -15.39 -17.35 2.18
CA ILE A 211 -16.39 -16.89 3.14
C ILE A 211 -17.68 -16.57 2.38
N SER A 212 -18.79 -17.16 2.83
CA SER A 212 -20.10 -17.00 2.21
C SER A 212 -21.20 -16.92 3.27
N ALA A 213 -22.23 -16.12 2.99
CA ALA A 213 -23.48 -16.11 3.72
C ALA A 213 -24.48 -17.15 3.19
N GLU A 214 -24.27 -17.64 1.97
CA GLU A 214 -25.18 -18.57 1.30
C GLU A 214 -24.48 -19.90 1.00
N PHE A 215 -25.14 -21.00 1.38
CA PHE A 215 -24.69 -22.36 1.13
C PHE A 215 -25.84 -23.22 0.61
N ASN A 216 -25.54 -24.12 -0.32
CA ASN A 216 -26.52 -25.08 -0.82
C ASN A 216 -26.70 -26.25 0.17
N SER A 217 -27.62 -27.17 -0.12
CA SER A 217 -27.89 -28.34 0.73
C SER A 217 -26.71 -29.31 0.87
N ALA A 218 -25.70 -29.20 0.01
CA ALA A 218 -24.46 -29.97 0.08
C ALA A 218 -23.36 -29.24 0.88
N GLY A 219 -23.65 -28.07 1.46
CA GLY A 219 -22.68 -27.28 2.22
C GLY A 219 -21.68 -26.51 1.36
N GLN A 220 -21.95 -26.36 0.06
CA GLN A 220 -21.08 -25.61 -0.85
C GLN A 220 -21.54 -24.16 -0.89
N ALA A 221 -20.58 -23.22 -0.86
CA ALA A 221 -20.87 -21.79 -1.00
C ALA A 221 -21.62 -21.53 -2.31
N VAL A 222 -22.62 -20.64 -2.25
CA VAL A 222 -23.41 -20.21 -3.42
C VAL A 222 -22.95 -18.81 -3.81
N PRO A 223 -22.56 -18.58 -5.07
CA PRO A 223 -22.16 -17.25 -5.51
C PRO A 223 -23.38 -16.32 -5.59
N ILE A 224 -23.20 -15.08 -5.14
CA ILE A 224 -24.21 -14.00 -5.28
C ILE A 224 -24.24 -13.42 -6.70
N VAL A 225 -23.20 -13.67 -7.49
CA VAL A 225 -23.12 -13.37 -8.93
C VAL A 225 -22.32 -14.46 -9.60
N SER A 226 -22.87 -15.04 -10.68
CA SER A 226 -22.20 -16.05 -11.50
C SER A 226 -21.74 -15.49 -12.83
N ASP A 227 -20.70 -16.09 -13.39
CA ASP A 227 -20.22 -15.85 -14.76
C ASP A 227 -19.90 -14.38 -15.09
N LEU A 228 -19.38 -13.65 -14.11
CA LEU A 228 -18.97 -12.25 -14.27
C LEU A 228 -17.69 -12.16 -15.11
N SER A 229 -17.79 -11.58 -16.31
CA SER A 229 -16.62 -11.28 -17.15
C SER A 229 -15.93 -10.01 -16.67
N LEU A 230 -14.72 -10.14 -16.11
CA LEU A 230 -13.94 -9.02 -15.58
C LEU A 230 -12.44 -9.30 -15.73
N ALA A 231 -11.65 -8.28 -16.07
CA ALA A 231 -10.19 -8.39 -16.15
C ALA A 231 -9.68 -9.54 -17.06
N GLY A 232 -10.42 -9.88 -18.13
CA GLY A 232 -10.05 -10.95 -19.07
C GLY A 232 -10.40 -12.38 -18.62
N HIS A 233 -11.07 -12.54 -17.48
CA HIS A 233 -11.47 -13.83 -16.93
C HIS A 233 -12.95 -13.83 -16.52
N THR A 234 -13.48 -15.02 -16.23
CA THR A 234 -14.85 -15.23 -15.75
C THR A 234 -14.83 -15.61 -14.28
N TRP A 235 -15.60 -14.88 -13.47
CA TRP A 235 -15.58 -14.98 -12.02
C TRP A 235 -16.96 -15.30 -11.45
N ASN A 236 -16.98 -16.09 -10.39
CA ASN A 236 -18.07 -16.17 -9.44
C ASN A 236 -17.75 -15.25 -8.24
N LEU A 237 -18.69 -14.40 -7.85
CA LEU A 237 -18.56 -13.54 -6.67
C LEU A 237 -19.32 -14.16 -5.51
N TYR A 238 -18.63 -14.33 -4.39
CA TYR A 238 -19.19 -14.76 -3.11
C TYR A 238 -19.18 -13.59 -2.12
N PHE A 239 -20.07 -13.66 -1.13
CA PHE A 239 -20.19 -12.62 -0.11
C PHE A 239 -20.55 -13.21 1.24
N GLY A 240 -19.89 -12.76 2.29
CA GLY A 240 -20.21 -13.08 3.68
C GLY A 240 -19.54 -12.11 4.66
N SER A 241 -19.31 -12.56 5.89
CA SER A 241 -18.58 -11.79 6.90
C SER A 241 -17.75 -12.72 7.79
N ASN A 242 -16.55 -12.28 8.15
CA ASN A 242 -15.69 -12.94 9.13
C ASN A 242 -15.97 -12.46 10.58
N GLY A 243 -17.00 -11.62 10.78
CA GLY A 243 -17.35 -11.00 12.06
C GLY A 243 -16.66 -9.66 12.34
N ALA A 244 -15.54 -9.35 11.69
CA ALA A 244 -14.84 -8.07 11.76
C ALA A 244 -15.20 -7.13 10.60
N ASN A 245 -15.30 -7.69 9.39
CA ASN A 245 -15.61 -6.99 8.15
C ASN A 245 -16.54 -7.81 7.25
N ASN A 246 -17.09 -7.15 6.23
CA ASN A 246 -17.68 -7.85 5.10
C ASN A 246 -16.57 -8.48 4.25
N VAL A 247 -16.84 -9.61 3.60
CA VAL A 247 -15.87 -10.31 2.73
C VAL A 247 -16.50 -10.52 1.36
N TYR A 248 -15.84 -10.04 0.32
CA TYR A 248 -16.17 -10.28 -1.08
C TYR A 248 -15.07 -11.13 -1.70
N SER A 249 -15.39 -12.31 -2.25
CA SER A 249 -14.39 -13.18 -2.86
C SER A 249 -14.75 -13.46 -4.32
N PHE A 250 -13.88 -13.04 -5.24
CA PHE A 250 -13.98 -13.37 -6.66
C PHE A 250 -13.16 -14.63 -6.94
N LEU A 251 -13.80 -15.71 -7.37
CA LEU A 251 -13.13 -16.96 -7.73
C LEU A 251 -13.35 -17.26 -9.22
N PRO A 252 -12.35 -17.77 -9.95
CA PRO A 252 -12.52 -18.17 -11.34
C PRO A 252 -13.56 -19.28 -11.45
N THR A 253 -14.37 -19.24 -12.50
CA THR A 253 -15.38 -20.30 -12.73
C THR A 253 -14.77 -21.62 -13.17
N SER A 254 -13.52 -21.61 -13.65
CA SER A 254 -12.80 -22.82 -14.06
C SER A 254 -11.30 -22.65 -13.96
N GLY A 255 -10.62 -23.72 -13.54
CA GLY A 255 -9.17 -23.83 -13.59
C GLY A 255 -8.43 -22.93 -12.60
N THR A 256 -7.15 -22.73 -12.90
CA THR A 256 -6.22 -21.95 -12.09
C THR A 256 -5.55 -20.91 -12.98
N ILE A 257 -5.43 -19.68 -12.48
CA ILE A 257 -4.80 -18.57 -13.20
C ILE A 257 -3.38 -18.39 -12.66
N THR A 258 -2.41 -19.09 -13.24
CA THR A 258 -1.00 -19.04 -12.80
C THR A 258 -0.21 -17.86 -13.39
N SER A 259 -0.77 -17.17 -14.37
CA SER A 259 -0.23 -15.94 -14.97
C SER A 259 -1.40 -14.98 -15.17
N PHE A 260 -1.37 -13.87 -14.43
CA PHE A 260 -2.42 -12.87 -14.43
C PHE A 260 -1.82 -11.48 -14.67
N SER A 261 -2.43 -10.71 -15.57
CA SER A 261 -2.03 -9.32 -15.83
C SER A 261 -3.26 -8.49 -16.17
N ALA A 262 -3.63 -7.60 -15.26
CA ALA A 262 -4.80 -6.74 -15.40
C ALA A 262 -4.76 -5.53 -14.46
N ASP A 263 -5.70 -4.61 -14.64
CA ASP A 263 -6.02 -3.60 -13.64
C ASP A 263 -6.97 -4.18 -12.59
N ILE A 264 -6.49 -4.44 -11.37
CA ILE A 264 -7.34 -4.99 -10.30
C ILE A 264 -8.30 -3.96 -9.71
N ASN A 265 -8.17 -2.67 -10.04
CA ASN A 265 -9.17 -1.65 -9.70
C ASN A 265 -10.52 -1.93 -10.39
N LEU A 266 -10.56 -2.76 -11.44
CA LEU A 266 -11.80 -3.21 -12.07
C LEU A 266 -12.73 -3.93 -11.08
N PHE A 267 -12.17 -4.68 -10.12
CA PHE A 267 -12.94 -5.37 -9.08
C PHE A 267 -13.54 -4.39 -8.07
N LEU A 268 -12.74 -3.40 -7.62
CA LEU A 268 -13.21 -2.33 -6.73
C LEU A 268 -14.30 -1.48 -7.42
N LYS A 269 -14.12 -1.13 -8.70
CA LYS A 269 -15.13 -0.42 -9.51
C LYS A 269 -16.42 -1.23 -9.65
N TYR A 270 -16.31 -2.54 -9.84
CA TYR A 270 -17.48 -3.42 -9.88
C TYR A 270 -18.25 -3.38 -8.56
N LEU A 271 -17.55 -3.50 -7.42
CA LEU A 271 -18.19 -3.49 -6.10
C LEU A 271 -18.80 -2.13 -5.75
N THR A 272 -18.13 -1.03 -6.10
CA THR A 272 -18.66 0.32 -5.84
C THR A 272 -19.86 0.66 -6.71
N THR A 273 -19.95 0.08 -7.91
CA THR A 273 -21.09 0.28 -8.81
C THR A 273 -22.26 -0.63 -8.46
N ASN A 274 -22.01 -1.90 -8.10
CA ASN A 274 -23.04 -2.94 -8.08
C ASN A 274 -23.34 -3.51 -6.70
N ARG A 275 -22.43 -3.37 -5.72
CA ARG A 275 -22.50 -4.07 -4.41
C ARG A 275 -22.51 -3.13 -3.20
N GLY A 276 -22.60 -1.82 -3.41
CA GLY A 276 -22.79 -0.85 -2.33
C GLY A 276 -21.52 -0.51 -1.52
N VAL A 277 -20.33 -0.91 -1.99
CA VAL A 277 -19.07 -0.41 -1.45
C VAL A 277 -18.97 1.09 -1.76
N SER A 278 -18.71 1.94 -0.78
CA SER A 278 -18.72 3.39 -1.00
C SER A 278 -17.43 3.85 -1.68
N THR A 279 -17.53 4.66 -2.73
CA THR A 279 -16.36 5.27 -3.38
C THR A 279 -15.57 6.21 -2.45
N ALA A 280 -16.17 6.64 -1.34
CA ALA A 280 -15.51 7.46 -0.32
C ALA A 280 -14.70 6.66 0.71
N GLN A 281 -14.79 5.32 0.69
CA GLN A 281 -13.94 4.45 1.51
C GLN A 281 -12.49 4.52 1.04
N PHE A 282 -11.57 4.25 1.94
CA PHE A 282 -10.13 4.28 1.71
C PHE A 282 -9.59 2.87 1.50
N LEU A 283 -8.77 2.66 0.48
CA LEU A 283 -8.00 1.43 0.34
C LEU A 283 -6.85 1.45 1.35
N THR A 284 -6.92 0.62 2.39
CA THR A 284 -5.93 0.61 3.50
C THR A 284 -4.86 -0.44 3.34
N THR A 285 -5.16 -1.51 2.60
CA THR A 285 -4.26 -2.66 2.42
C THR A 285 -4.46 -3.20 1.00
N ALA A 286 -3.36 -3.62 0.37
CA ALA A 286 -3.37 -4.35 -0.89
C ALA A 286 -2.21 -5.36 -0.88
N GLN A 287 -2.56 -6.63 -0.94
CA GLN A 287 -1.66 -7.76 -0.77
C GLN A 287 -1.83 -8.79 -1.89
N GLY A 288 -0.81 -9.62 -2.09
CA GLY A 288 -0.87 -10.81 -2.93
C GLY A 288 -0.10 -11.96 -2.29
N GLY A 289 -0.81 -13.04 -1.95
CA GLY A 289 -0.26 -14.16 -1.20
C GLY A 289 -1.02 -15.47 -1.36
N THR A 290 -0.85 -16.35 -0.37
CA THR A 290 -1.50 -17.66 -0.35
C THR A 290 -1.98 -17.97 1.07
N GLU A 291 -3.28 -18.28 1.22
CA GLU A 291 -3.82 -18.79 2.47
C GLU A 291 -3.58 -20.29 2.56
N ALA A 292 -2.63 -20.72 3.39
CA ALA A 292 -2.32 -22.13 3.58
C ALA A 292 -3.13 -22.72 4.74
N THR A 293 -3.82 -23.84 4.50
CA THR A 293 -4.64 -24.53 5.53
C THR A 293 -4.05 -25.87 5.93
N SER A 294 -3.75 -26.75 4.96
CA SER A 294 -3.17 -28.07 5.24
C SER A 294 -2.43 -28.66 4.04
N GLY A 295 -1.45 -29.52 4.32
CA GLY A 295 -0.58 -30.14 3.32
C GLY A 295 0.87 -29.66 3.44
N SER A 296 1.67 -29.93 2.41
CA SER A 296 3.06 -29.50 2.30
C SER A 296 3.35 -29.08 0.87
N ALA A 297 3.82 -27.86 0.67
CA ALA A 297 4.05 -27.32 -0.65
C ALA A 297 5.08 -26.18 -0.66
N THR A 298 5.60 -25.89 -1.85
CA THR A 298 6.36 -24.68 -2.13
C THR A 298 5.55 -23.83 -3.09
N PHE A 299 5.20 -22.62 -2.65
CA PHE A 299 4.65 -21.55 -3.48
C PHE A 299 5.80 -20.70 -4.02
N THR A 300 5.86 -20.54 -5.34
CA THR A 300 6.91 -19.74 -6.00
C THR A 300 6.27 -18.67 -6.85
N THR A 301 6.58 -17.41 -6.56
CA THR A 301 6.21 -16.26 -7.38
C THR A 301 7.43 -15.81 -8.16
N SER A 302 7.42 -16.01 -9.49
CA SER A 302 8.51 -15.57 -10.36
C SER A 302 8.44 -14.08 -10.70
N ALA A 303 7.24 -13.50 -10.65
CA ALA A 303 7.02 -12.08 -10.80
C ALA A 303 5.73 -11.66 -10.10
N PHE A 304 5.79 -10.63 -9.26
CA PHE A 304 4.63 -9.95 -8.71
C PHE A 304 4.87 -8.45 -8.77
N SER A 305 3.89 -7.71 -9.29
CA SER A 305 3.85 -6.26 -9.27
C SER A 305 2.42 -5.80 -8.99
N LEU A 306 2.26 -4.79 -8.15
CA LEU A 306 0.98 -4.15 -7.87
C LEU A 306 1.27 -2.68 -7.56
N VAL A 307 0.79 -1.78 -8.43
CA VAL A 307 1.03 -0.34 -8.31
C VAL A 307 -0.30 0.39 -8.23
N ILE A 308 -0.47 1.26 -7.23
CA ILE A 308 -1.69 2.05 -7.04
C ILE A 308 -1.45 3.46 -7.60
N ASN A 309 -2.23 3.88 -8.60
CA ASN A 309 -2.10 5.17 -9.29
C ASN A 309 -3.29 6.10 -9.08
#